data_AF-A0A7C4QZH4-F1
#
_entry.id   AF-A0A7C4QZH4-F1
#
_cell.length_a   1.000
_cell.length_b   1.000
_cell.length_c   1.000
_cell.angle_alpha   90.00
_cell.angle_beta   90.00
_cell.angle_gamma   90.00
#
_symmetry.space_group_name_H-M   'P 1'
#
loop_
_entity.id
_entity.type
_entity.pdbx_description
1 polymer ?
#
loop_
_entity_poly.entity_id
_entity_poly.type
_entity_poly.pdbx_seq_one_letter_code
_entity_poly.pdbx_strand_id
1 'polypeptide(L)' 'MERALLEREALRLPVQDRALLADSLLNSLDDEAERALEAKWAAESEARRAAYKAGQVEALDGPAALAKLRRQFTP' A
#
# COMPACT_ATOMS: atom_id res chain seq x y z
N MET A 1 -27.51 10.18 5.12
CA MET A 1 -26.83 10.49 6.40
C MET A 1 -25.77 11.55 6.16
N GLU A 2 -25.70 12.57 6.99
CA GLU A 2 -24.68 13.63 6.85
C GLU A 2 -23.32 13.12 7.34
N ARG A 3 -22.25 13.29 6.55
CA ARG A 3 -20.88 12.85 6.87
C ARG A 3 -20.43 13.32 8.27
N ALA A 4 -20.76 14.55 8.63
CA ALA A 4 -20.37 15.15 9.92
C ALA A 4 -20.98 14.41 11.13
N LEU A 5 -22.17 13.83 10.97
CA LEU A 5 -22.79 13.01 12.02
C LEU A 5 -22.01 11.71 12.24
N LEU A 6 -21.68 11.01 11.14
CA LEU A 6 -20.90 9.76 11.18
C LEU A 6 -19.54 9.94 11.84
N GLU A 7 -18.82 10.99 11.44
CA GLU A 7 -17.52 11.33 12.00
C GLU A 7 -17.60 11.59 13.50
N ARG A 8 -18.59 12.38 13.93
CA ARG A 8 -18.81 12.67 15.35
C ARG A 8 -19.09 11.41 16.15
N GLU A 9 -19.97 10.52 15.68
CA GLU A 9 -20.28 9.30 16.41
C GLU A 9 -19.10 8.31 16.42
N ALA A 10 -18.35 8.18 15.32
CA ALA A 10 -17.13 7.37 15.29
C ALA A 10 -16.08 7.87 16.30
N LEU A 11 -15.92 9.20 16.43
CA LEU A 11 -14.98 9.79 17.39
C LEU A 11 -15.38 9.56 18.86
N ARG A 12 -16.64 9.21 19.16
CA ARG A 12 -17.10 8.89 20.52
C ARG A 12 -16.79 7.45 20.95
N LEU A 13 -16.41 6.58 20.00
CA LEU A 13 -16.03 5.21 20.30
C LEU A 13 -14.73 5.15 21.10
N PRO A 14 -14.52 4.11 21.93
CA PRO A 14 -13.21 3.76 22.49
C PRO A 14 -12.13 3.65 21.41
N VAL A 15 -10.86 3.86 21.77
CA VAL A 15 -9.77 3.89 20.79
C VAL A 15 -9.62 2.58 20.01
N GLN A 16 -9.88 1.45 20.67
CA GLN A 16 -9.84 0.12 20.05
C GLN A 16 -10.93 -0.03 18.99
N ASP A 17 -12.16 0.35 19.32
CA ASP A 17 -13.30 0.27 18.40
C ASP A 17 -13.15 1.23 17.21
N ARG A 18 -12.54 2.41 17.43
CA ARG A 18 -12.17 3.31 16.33
C ARG A 18 -11.16 2.69 15.39
N ALA A 19 -10.16 1.98 15.91
CA ALA A 19 -9.16 1.31 15.09
C ALA A 19 -9.78 0.20 14.23
N LEU A 20 -10.67 -0.61 14.82
CA LEU A 20 -11.40 -1.66 14.09
C LEU A 20 -12.34 -1.09 13.02
N LEU A 21 -13.03 0.01 13.32
CA LEU A 21 -13.88 0.69 12.36
C LEU A 21 -13.05 1.29 11.21
N ALA A 22 -11.91 1.92 11.53
CA ALA A 22 -11.02 2.48 10.51
C ALA A 22 -10.48 1.37 9.58
N ASP A 23 -10.05 0.24 10.14
CA ASP A 23 -9.61 -0.93 9.37
C ASP A 23 -10.72 -1.46 8.45
N SER A 24 -11.94 -1.62 8.99
CA SER A 24 -13.10 -2.07 8.20
C SER A 24 -13.44 -1.12 7.05
N LEU A 25 -13.37 0.20 7.31
CA LEU A 25 -13.62 1.21 6.29
C LEU A 25 -12.53 1.22 5.23
N LEU A 26 -11.24 1.11 5.61
CA LEU A 26 -10.13 0.98 4.66
C LEU A 26 -10.32 -0.24 3.76
N ASN A 27 -10.56 -1.41 4.34
CA ASN A 27 -10.81 -2.66 3.59
C ASN A 27 -12.05 -2.57 2.67
N SER A 28 -13.00 -1.67 2.96
CA SER A 28 -14.17 -1.47 2.10
C SER A 28 -13.90 -0.60 0.87
N LEU A 29 -12.78 0.13 0.86
CA LEU A 29 -12.36 0.93 -0.29
C LEU A 29 -11.69 0.06 -1.36
N ASP A 30 -11.13 -1.08 -0.97
CA ASP A 30 -10.47 -2.00 -1.89
C ASP A 30 -11.50 -2.62 -2.85
N ASP A 31 -11.42 -2.24 -4.12
CA ASP A 31 -12.21 -2.88 -5.17
C ASP A 31 -11.53 -4.17 -5.68
N GLU A 32 -12.28 -4.98 -6.42
CA GLU A 32 -11.76 -6.25 -6.96
C GLU A 32 -10.57 -6.03 -7.90
N ALA A 33 -10.48 -4.87 -8.55
CA ALA A 33 -9.36 -4.54 -9.42
C ALA A 33 -8.10 -4.23 -8.62
N GLU A 34 -8.23 -3.56 -7.47
CA GLU A 34 -7.15 -3.30 -6.53
C GLU A 34 -6.60 -4.60 -5.95
N ARG A 35 -7.47 -5.51 -5.50
CA ARG A 35 -7.04 -6.86 -5.04
C ARG A 35 -6.31 -7.66 -6.12
N ALA A 36 -6.81 -7.62 -7.36
CA ALA A 36 -6.15 -8.29 -8.48
C ALA A 36 -4.80 -7.63 -8.83
N LEU A 37 -4.68 -6.31 -8.65
CA LEU A 37 -3.43 -5.59 -8.82
C LEU A 37 -2.43 -6.00 -7.74
N GLU A 38 -2.82 -6.00 -6.46
CA GLU A 38 -1.97 -6.44 -5.35
C GLU A 38 -1.41 -7.85 -5.56
N ALA A 39 -2.25 -8.79 -6.00
CA ALA A 39 -1.82 -10.15 -6.31
C ALA A 39 -0.73 -10.18 -7.40
N LYS A 40 -0.87 -9.36 -8.45
CA LYS A 40 0.14 -9.24 -9.51
C LYS A 40 1.44 -8.63 -9.01
N TRP A 41 1.35 -7.61 -8.16
CA TRP A 41 2.53 -6.98 -7.54
C TRP A 41 3.26 -7.94 -6.60
N ALA A 42 2.53 -8.72 -5.81
CA ALA A 42 3.11 -9.76 -4.96
C ALA A 42 3.83 -10.83 -5.78
N ALA A 43 3.20 -11.31 -6.86
CA ALA A 43 3.80 -12.28 -7.77
C ALA A 43 5.09 -11.75 -8.43
N GLU A 44 5.05 -10.52 -8.95
CA GLU A 44 6.22 -9.87 -9.55
C GLU A 44 7.35 -9.66 -8.54
N SER A 45 7.02 -9.21 -7.33
CA SER A 45 7.99 -8.99 -6.26
C SER A 45 8.72 -10.28 -5.89
N GLU A 46 7.97 -11.37 -5.71
CA GLU A 46 8.56 -12.67 -5.40
C GLU A 46 9.39 -13.22 -6.57
N ALA A 47 8.91 -13.07 -7.81
CA ALA A 47 9.66 -13.47 -8.99
C ALA A 47 11.01 -12.73 -9.11
N ARG A 48 11.02 -11.40 -8.91
CA ARG A 48 12.25 -10.59 -8.92
C ARG A 48 13.20 -10.98 -7.79
N ARG A 49 12.66 -11.23 -6.60
CA ARG A 49 13.46 -11.67 -5.44
C ARG A 49 14.12 -13.03 -5.71
N ALA A 50 13.39 -13.97 -6.30
CA ALA A 50 13.91 -15.28 -6.67
C ALA A 50 15.02 -15.15 -7.74
N ALA A 51 14.80 -14.34 -8.78
CA ALA A 51 15.79 -14.08 -9.82
C ALA A 51 17.07 -13.45 -9.26
N TYR A 52 16.94 -12.47 -8.35
CA TYR A 52 18.08 -11.88 -7.64
C TYR A 52 18.86 -12.93 -6.83
N LYS A 53 18.16 -13.76 -6.04
CA LYS A 53 18.79 -14.83 -5.25
C LYS A 53 19.47 -15.89 -6.11
N ALA A 54 18.96 -16.13 -7.32
CA ALA A 54 19.55 -17.03 -8.30
C ALA A 54 20.70 -16.38 -9.09
N GLY A 55 21.03 -15.12 -8.86
CA GLY A 55 22.07 -14.38 -9.60
C GLY A 55 21.68 -14.02 -11.03
N GLN A 56 20.39 -14.10 -11.37
CA GLN A 56 19.87 -13.79 -12.71
C GLN A 56 19.62 -12.29 -12.91
N VAL A 57 19.51 -11.54 -11.82
CA VAL A 57 19.33 -10.08 -11.81
C VAL A 57 20.26 -9.48 -10.76
N GLU A 58 20.87 -8.34 -11.07
CA GLU A 58 21.71 -7.58 -10.14
C GLU A 58 20.89 -6.59 -9.30
N ALA A 59 21.31 -6.38 -8.06
CA ALA A 59 20.75 -5.31 -7.23
C ALA A 59 21.44 -3.97 -7.56
N LEU A 60 20.65 -2.89 -7.48
CA LEU A 60 21.15 -1.53 -7.56
C LEU A 60 21.31 -0.95 -6.15
N ASP A 61 22.24 0.01 -5.99
CA ASP A 61 22.29 0.82 -4.78
C ASP A 61 20.98 1.61 -4.61
N GLY A 62 20.26 1.32 -3.53
CA GLY A 62 18.93 1.87 -3.26
C GLY A 62 18.90 3.40 -3.22
N PRO A 63 19.77 4.05 -2.42
CA PRO A 63 19.87 5.51 -2.39
C PRO A 63 20.15 6.14 -3.76
N ALA A 64 21.09 5.61 -4.53
CA ALA A 64 21.41 6.12 -5.86
C ALA A 64 20.25 5.95 -6.84
N ALA A 65 19.57 4.81 -6.81
CA ALA A 65 18.39 4.54 -7.65
C ALA A 65 17.25 5.53 -7.33
N LEU A 66 16.93 5.73 -6.06
CA LEU A 66 15.92 6.71 -5.64
C LEU A 66 16.30 8.14 -5.99
N ALA A 67 17.57 8.52 -5.81
CA ALA A 67 18.06 9.86 -6.19
C ALA A 67 17.90 10.09 -7.71
N LYS A 68 18.18 9.07 -8.54
CA LYS A 68 17.96 9.14 -9.99
C LYS A 68 16.49 9.34 -10.33
N LEU A 69 15.59 8.58 -9.72
CA LEU A 69 14.15 8.68 -9.95
C LEU A 69 13.60 10.06 -9.56
N ARG A 70 14.00 10.60 -8.40
CA ARG A 70 13.57 11.95 -7.98
C ARG A 70 14.02 13.02 -8.97
N ARG A 71 15.26 12.95 -9.48
CA ARG A 71 15.71 13.87 -10.54
C ARG A 71 14.90 13.77 -11.83
N GLN A 72 14.31 12.61 -12.13
CA GLN A 72 13.53 12.40 -13.35
C GLN A 72 12.05 12.73 -13.21
N PHE A 73 11.47 12.55 -12.03
CA PHE A 73 10.00 12.55 -11.85
C PHE A 73 9.50 13.48 -10.75
N THR A 74 10.37 14.21 -10.06
CA THR A 74 9.96 15.33 -9.20
C THR A 74 9.95 16.62 -10.03
N PRO A 75 8.83 17.36 -10.10
CA PRO A 75 8.75 18.63 -10.82
C PRO A 75 9.61 19.72 -10.20
#